data_AF-A0A2K5JSY0-F1
#
_entry.id   AF-A0A2K5JSY0-F1
#
_cell.length_a   1.000
_cell.length_b   1.000
_cell.length_c   1.000
_cell.angle_alpha   90.00
_cell.angle_beta   90.00
_cell.angle_gamma   90.00
#
_symmetry.space_group_name_H-M   'P 1'
#
loop_
_entity.id
_entity.type
_entity.pdbx_description
1 polymer ?
#
loop_
_entity_poly.entity_id
_entity_poly.type
_entity_poly.pdbx_seq_one_letter_code
_entity_poly.pdbx_strand_id
1 'polypeptide(L)'
;MEPSPLELPADTVQRIATELKCHPMDERVALHLDEVDKLRHFRECFYIPKIQDLPPVDLSLVNKDENAIYFLGNSLGLQPKMVKTYLEEELDKWAKIAAYGHEVGKRPWITGDESIVGLMKDIVGNMYNLKSPC
;
A
#
# COMPACT_ATOMS: atom_id res chain seq x y z
N MET A 1 16.95 27.65 0.26
CA MET A 1 15.62 28.18 0.62
C MET A 1 14.86 27.00 1.18
N GLU A 2 14.49 27.01 2.46
CA GLU A 2 13.64 25.92 2.97
C GLU A 2 12.29 25.99 2.25
N PRO A 3 11.76 24.85 1.76
CA PRO A 3 10.48 24.85 1.07
C PRO A 3 9.37 25.29 2.03
N SER A 4 8.53 26.22 1.56
CA SER A 4 7.28 26.59 2.24
C SER A 4 6.44 25.33 2.46
N PRO A 5 5.78 25.16 3.63
CA PRO A 5 4.95 23.98 3.92
C PRO A 5 3.74 23.82 2.99
N LEU A 6 3.45 24.79 2.12
CA LEU A 6 2.31 24.82 1.19
C LEU A 6 2.73 25.21 -0.23
N GLU A 7 3.85 24.65 -0.73
CA GLU A 7 4.24 24.78 -2.15
C GLU A 7 3.27 23.98 -3.05
N LEU A 8 2.86 24.54 -4.20
CA LEU A 8 2.05 23.80 -5.17
C LEU A 8 2.89 22.73 -5.86
N PRO A 9 2.31 21.56 -6.23
CA PRO A 9 3.08 20.49 -6.87
C PRO A 9 3.82 20.91 -8.15
N ALA A 10 3.22 21.79 -8.96
CA ALA A 10 3.85 22.30 -10.18
C ALA A 10 5.11 23.15 -9.86
N ASP A 11 5.04 23.97 -8.81
CA ASP A 11 6.17 24.78 -8.35
C ASP A 11 7.28 23.89 -7.79
N THR A 12 6.92 22.84 -7.03
CA THR A 12 7.86 21.83 -6.53
C THR A 12 8.62 21.14 -7.67
N VAL A 13 7.92 20.69 -8.72
CA VAL A 13 8.54 20.06 -9.90
C VAL A 13 9.49 21.04 -10.60
N GLN A 14 9.08 22.30 -10.79
CA GLN A 14 9.90 23.33 -11.43
C GLN A 14 11.16 23.65 -10.61
N ARG A 15 11.03 23.74 -9.28
CA ARG A 15 12.13 23.98 -8.36
C ARG A 15 13.14 22.83 -8.39
N ILE A 16 12.67 21.58 -8.27
CA ILE A 16 13.54 20.39 -8.35
C ILE A 16 14.26 20.32 -9.69
N ALA A 17 13.56 20.59 -10.79
CA ALA A 17 14.18 20.60 -12.12
C ALA A 17 15.31 21.64 -12.22
N THR A 18 15.12 22.82 -11.61
CA THR A 18 16.13 23.88 -11.53
C THR A 18 17.33 23.44 -10.69
N GLU A 19 17.10 22.80 -9.54
CA GLU A 19 18.16 22.25 -8.66
C GLU A 19 18.99 21.17 -9.37
N LEU A 20 18.34 20.30 -10.14
CA LEU A 20 18.96 19.24 -10.93
C LEU A 20 19.55 19.71 -12.27
N LYS A 21 19.39 21.00 -12.61
CA LYS A 21 19.81 21.61 -13.89
C LYS A 21 19.27 20.83 -15.11
N CYS A 22 17.98 20.54 -15.10
CA CYS A 22 17.28 19.79 -16.13
C CYS A 22 15.94 20.44 -16.50
N HIS A 23 15.28 19.93 -17.54
CA HIS A 23 13.92 20.35 -17.89
C HIS A 23 12.89 19.70 -16.93
N PRO A 24 11.76 20.35 -16.59
CA PRO A 24 10.74 19.76 -15.70
C PRO A 24 10.16 18.42 -16.13
N MET A 25 10.21 18.11 -17.43
CA MET A 25 9.74 16.85 -18.01
C MET A 25 10.85 15.80 -18.19
N ASP A 26 12.04 16.06 -17.66
CA ASP A 26 13.18 15.14 -17.72
C ASP A 26 12.99 13.99 -16.71
N GLU A 27 13.33 12.77 -17.11
CA GLU A 27 13.24 11.56 -16.27
C GLU A 27 13.94 11.73 -14.92
N ARG A 28 15.04 12.50 -14.88
CA ARG A 28 15.79 12.79 -13.65
C ARG A 28 14.94 13.41 -12.55
N VAL A 29 13.90 14.17 -12.90
CA VAL A 29 12.98 14.76 -11.92
C VAL A 29 12.15 13.68 -11.23
N ALA A 30 11.61 12.73 -12.00
CA ALA A 30 10.83 11.62 -11.45
C ALA A 30 11.71 10.71 -10.58
N LEU A 31 12.92 10.36 -11.05
CA LEU A 31 13.87 9.55 -10.28
C LEU A 31 14.24 10.23 -8.95
N HIS A 32 14.45 11.54 -8.95
CA HIS A 32 14.73 12.28 -7.72
C HIS A 32 13.53 12.28 -6.75
N LEU A 33 12.32 12.48 -7.27
CA LEU A 33 11.10 12.41 -6.47
C LEU A 33 10.90 11.03 -5.84
N ASP A 34 11.19 9.95 -6.57
CA ASP A 34 11.21 8.59 -6.04
C ASP A 34 12.31 8.40 -4.97
N GLU A 35 13.49 8.99 -5.16
CA GLU A 35 14.59 8.91 -4.20
C GLU A 35 14.28 9.54 -2.84
N VAL A 36 13.61 10.69 -2.86
CA VAL A 36 13.27 11.45 -1.64
C VAL A 36 11.92 11.06 -1.03
N ASP A 37 11.15 10.19 -1.69
CA ASP A 37 9.90 9.67 -1.15
C ASP A 37 10.16 8.77 0.07
N LYS A 38 9.80 9.30 1.25
CA LYS A 38 9.89 8.58 2.53
C LYS A 38 9.02 7.33 2.57
N LEU A 39 7.99 7.24 1.72
CA LEU A 39 7.05 6.12 1.64
C LEU A 39 7.42 5.09 0.57
N ARG A 40 8.50 5.30 -0.22
CA ARG A 40 8.91 4.43 -1.33
C ARG A 40 8.96 2.95 -0.96
N HIS A 41 9.43 2.65 0.25
CA HIS A 41 9.60 1.28 0.74
C HIS A 41 8.28 0.50 0.85
N PHE A 42 7.13 1.18 0.99
CA PHE A 42 5.82 0.52 1.03
C PHE A 42 5.46 -0.15 -0.30
N ARG A 43 6.07 0.25 -1.42
CA ARG A 43 5.89 -0.43 -2.70
C ARG A 43 6.22 -1.92 -2.61
N GLU A 44 7.21 -2.27 -1.79
CA GLU A 44 7.64 -3.66 -1.58
C GLU A 44 6.66 -4.48 -0.73
N CYS A 45 5.67 -3.85 -0.10
CA CYS A 45 4.63 -4.53 0.67
C CYS A 45 3.52 -5.14 -0.19
N PHE A 46 3.52 -4.92 -1.51
CA PHE A 46 2.46 -5.34 -2.42
C PHE A 46 2.95 -6.29 -3.51
N TYR A 47 2.06 -7.17 -3.98
CA TYR A 47 2.27 -7.91 -5.23
C TYR A 47 1.87 -7.03 -6.41
N ILE A 48 2.84 -6.54 -7.16
CA ILE A 48 2.63 -5.77 -8.39
C ILE A 48 2.69 -6.74 -9.59
N PRO A 49 1.66 -6.79 -10.46
CA PRO A 49 1.66 -7.66 -11.63
C PRO A 49 2.84 -7.35 -12.57
N LYS A 50 3.36 -8.38 -13.23
CA LYS A 50 4.29 -8.21 -14.36
C LYS A 50 3.50 -7.92 -15.63
N ILE A 51 4.06 -7.08 -16.50
CA ILE A 51 3.41 -6.70 -17.76
C ILE A 51 3.07 -7.94 -18.58
N GLN A 52 3.98 -8.93 -18.65
CA GLN A 52 3.76 -10.15 -19.41
C GLN A 52 2.58 -11.01 -18.97
N ASP A 53 2.12 -10.86 -17.72
CA ASP A 53 1.02 -11.66 -17.16
C ASP A 53 -0.35 -10.97 -17.38
N LEU A 54 -0.37 -9.75 -17.90
CA LEU A 54 -1.61 -9.01 -18.13
C LEU A 54 -2.33 -9.50 -19.40
N PRO A 55 -3.64 -9.82 -19.34
CA PRO A 55 -4.36 -10.41 -20.47
C PRO A 55 -4.38 -9.60 -21.79
N PRO A 56 -4.51 -8.25 -21.80
CA PRO A 56 -4.67 -7.51 -23.05
C PRO A 56 -3.34 -6.97 -23.63
N VAL A 57 -2.18 -7.44 -23.14
CA VAL A 57 -0.88 -6.88 -23.52
C VAL A 57 -0.35 -7.48 -24.82
N ASP A 58 0.07 -6.60 -25.74
CA ASP A 58 0.92 -6.98 -26.87
C ASP A 58 2.38 -7.05 -26.41
N LEU A 59 2.89 -8.27 -26.26
CA LEU A 59 4.25 -8.54 -25.81
C LEU A 59 5.35 -8.01 -26.74
N SER A 60 5.02 -7.62 -27.98
CA SER A 60 5.99 -7.04 -28.91
C SER A 60 6.26 -5.55 -28.64
N LEU A 61 5.40 -4.88 -27.86
CA LEU A 61 5.47 -3.45 -27.59
C LEU A 61 6.04 -3.11 -26.20
N VAL A 62 6.39 -4.13 -25.40
CA VAL A 62 6.70 -3.97 -23.97
C VAL A 62 7.90 -4.80 -23.55
N ASN A 63 8.56 -4.35 -22.48
CA ASN A 63 9.55 -5.14 -21.77
C ASN A 63 8.83 -6.11 -20.81
N LYS A 64 8.96 -7.41 -21.08
CA LYS A 64 8.13 -8.47 -20.47
C LYS A 64 8.23 -8.54 -18.93
N ASP A 65 9.43 -8.40 -18.40
CA ASP A 65 9.71 -8.56 -16.96
C ASP A 65 9.44 -7.30 -16.12
N GLU A 66 9.06 -6.20 -16.76
CA GLU A 66 8.72 -4.96 -16.06
C GLU A 66 7.42 -5.11 -15.27
N ASN A 67 7.30 -4.31 -14.21
CA ASN A 67 6.08 -4.20 -13.46
C ASN A 67 5.03 -3.42 -14.27
N ALA A 68 3.77 -3.80 -14.13
CA ALA A 68 2.66 -3.06 -14.69
C ALA A 68 2.56 -1.65 -14.07
N ILE A 69 2.22 -0.66 -14.92
CA ILE A 69 1.77 0.66 -14.45
C ILE A 69 0.30 0.51 -14.02
N TYR A 70 0.08 0.15 -12.76
CA TYR A 70 -1.25 -0.17 -12.24
C TYR A 70 -1.97 1.05 -11.65
N PHE A 71 -2.71 1.78 -12.50
CA PHE A 71 -3.51 2.95 -12.10
C PHE A 71 -5.00 2.63 -11.81
N LEU A 72 -5.32 1.38 -11.47
CA LEU A 72 -6.69 0.93 -11.14
C LEU A 72 -6.90 0.64 -9.64
N GLY A 73 -5.99 1.13 -8.78
CA GLY A 73 -6.03 0.89 -7.33
C GLY A 73 -7.26 1.46 -6.61
N ASN A 74 -7.94 2.43 -7.21
CA ASN A 74 -9.19 3.02 -6.71
C ASN A 74 -10.41 2.10 -6.88
N SER A 75 -10.34 1.12 -7.78
CA SER A 75 -11.39 0.11 -7.97
C SER A 75 -11.03 -1.19 -7.26
N LEU A 76 -9.82 -1.70 -7.52
CA LEU A 76 -9.30 -2.90 -6.88
C LEU A 76 -7.85 -2.67 -6.46
N GLY A 77 -7.63 -2.54 -5.15
CA GLY A 77 -6.30 -2.38 -4.57
C GLY A 77 -5.42 -3.61 -4.80
N LEU A 78 -4.11 -3.38 -4.95
CA LEU A 78 -3.14 -4.48 -5.04
C LEU A 78 -3.11 -5.28 -3.74
N GLN A 79 -2.84 -6.58 -3.85
CA GLN A 79 -2.78 -7.46 -2.70
C GLN A 79 -1.56 -7.16 -1.82
N PRO A 80 -1.73 -6.86 -0.52
CA PRO A 80 -0.62 -6.84 0.43
C PRO A 80 0.00 -8.23 0.57
N LYS A 81 1.34 -8.32 0.61
CA LYS A 81 2.07 -9.60 0.68
C LYS A 81 1.72 -10.42 1.93
N MET A 82 1.28 -9.77 3.01
CA MET A 82 0.91 -10.39 4.28
C MET A 82 -0.47 -11.07 4.29
N VAL A 83 -1.30 -10.89 3.26
CA VAL A 83 -2.65 -11.49 3.21
C VAL A 83 -2.59 -13.01 3.41
N LYS A 84 -1.66 -13.68 2.72
CA LYS A 84 -1.50 -15.14 2.83
C LYS A 84 -1.16 -15.55 4.26
N THR A 85 -0.20 -14.88 4.88
CA THR A 85 0.23 -15.15 6.26
C THR A 85 -0.91 -15.02 7.25
N TYR A 86 -1.73 -13.96 7.16
CA TYR A 86 -2.86 -13.78 8.08
C TYR A 86 -3.97 -14.81 7.87
N LEU A 87 -4.18 -15.27 6.64
CA LEU A 87 -5.10 -16.39 6.38
C LEU A 87 -4.57 -17.68 6.99
N GLU A 88 -3.29 -18.00 6.79
CA GLU A 88 -2.64 -19.19 7.35
C GLU A 88 -2.75 -19.23 8.88
N GLU A 89 -2.57 -18.10 9.57
CA GLU A 89 -2.75 -18.02 11.03
C GLU A 89 -4.14 -18.52 11.49
N GLU A 90 -5.21 -18.12 10.79
CA GLU A 90 -6.58 -18.50 11.17
C GLU A 90 -6.93 -19.92 10.70
N LEU A 91 -6.44 -20.35 9.53
CA LEU A 91 -6.61 -21.72 9.03
C LEU A 91 -5.90 -22.73 9.95
N ASP A 92 -4.68 -22.43 10.40
CA ASP A 92 -3.93 -23.27 11.32
C ASP A 92 -4.61 -23.35 12.69
N LYS A 93 -5.14 -22.23 13.18
CA LYS A 93 -5.94 -22.20 14.41
C LYS A 93 -7.17 -23.09 14.28
N TRP A 94 -7.87 -23.00 13.15
CA TRP A 94 -9.03 -23.85 12.89
C TRP A 94 -8.68 -25.33 12.86
N ALA A 95 -7.62 -25.71 12.13
CA ALA A 95 -7.16 -27.09 12.06
C ALA A 95 -6.73 -27.65 13.42
N LYS A 96 -6.12 -26.80 14.27
CA LYS A 96 -5.55 -27.24 15.55
C LYS A 96 -6.57 -27.35 16.69
N ILE A 97 -7.47 -26.38 16.80
CA ILE A 97 -8.35 -26.26 17.99
C ILE A 97 -9.84 -26.13 17.64
N ALA A 98 -10.21 -26.16 16.36
CA ALA A 98 -11.60 -26.13 15.90
C ALA A 98 -12.42 -25.05 16.62
N ALA A 99 -13.55 -25.43 17.23
CA ALA A 99 -14.50 -24.51 17.88
C ALA A 99 -13.87 -23.63 18.98
N TYR A 100 -12.80 -24.07 19.65
CA TYR A 100 -12.14 -23.24 20.66
C TYR A 100 -11.55 -21.94 20.07
N GLY A 101 -11.30 -21.88 18.76
CA GLY A 101 -10.86 -20.67 18.05
C GLY A 101 -11.85 -19.51 18.09
N HIS A 102 -13.11 -19.76 18.49
CA HIS A 102 -14.10 -18.70 18.74
C HIS A 102 -13.66 -17.72 19.84
N GLU A 103 -13.02 -18.23 20.90
CA GLU A 103 -12.73 -17.47 22.11
C GLU A 103 -11.24 -17.14 22.28
N VAL A 104 -10.34 -17.82 21.55
CA VAL A 104 -8.88 -17.68 21.74
C VAL A 104 -8.12 -17.29 20.46
N GLY A 105 -6.87 -16.86 20.66
CA GLY A 105 -5.91 -16.53 19.62
C GLY A 105 -5.74 -15.02 19.42
N LYS A 106 -4.95 -14.64 18.40
CA LYS A 106 -4.72 -13.22 18.06
C LYS A 106 -6.02 -12.52 17.63
N ARG A 107 -6.91 -13.23 16.93
CA ARG A 107 -8.21 -12.76 16.46
C ARG A 107 -9.29 -13.78 16.86
N PRO A 108 -9.81 -13.75 18.09
CA PRO A 108 -10.94 -14.61 18.48
C PRO A 108 -12.08 -14.42 17.48
N TRP A 109 -12.67 -15.51 16.97
CA TRP A 109 -13.64 -15.37 15.87
C TRP A 109 -14.94 -14.67 16.27
N ILE A 110 -15.29 -14.66 17.56
CA ILE A 110 -16.47 -13.93 18.06
C ILE A 110 -16.28 -12.41 17.92
N THR A 111 -15.07 -11.90 18.17
CA THR A 111 -14.73 -10.47 18.19
C THR A 111 -13.72 -10.09 17.11
N GLY A 112 -13.72 -10.85 16.00
CA GLY A 112 -12.71 -10.71 14.96
C GLY A 112 -12.72 -9.32 14.30
N ASP A 113 -13.89 -8.74 14.14
CA ASP A 113 -14.10 -7.36 13.66
C ASP A 113 -13.56 -6.32 14.65
N GLU A 114 -13.91 -6.44 15.93
CA GLU A 114 -13.47 -5.55 17.00
C GLU A 114 -11.94 -5.59 17.19
N SER A 115 -11.30 -6.74 16.92
CA SER A 115 -9.85 -6.90 17.06
C SER A 115 -9.03 -6.00 16.13
N ILE A 116 -9.62 -5.53 15.02
CA ILE A 116 -8.93 -4.70 14.02
C ILE A 116 -9.54 -3.31 13.84
N VAL A 117 -10.76 -3.06 14.33
CA VAL A 117 -11.48 -1.79 14.11
C VAL A 117 -10.68 -0.58 14.62
N GLY A 118 -9.85 -0.75 15.64
CA GLY A 118 -8.97 0.30 16.16
C GLY A 118 -7.98 0.84 15.12
N LEU A 119 -7.57 0.02 14.15
CA LEU A 119 -6.64 0.39 13.07
C LEU A 119 -7.28 1.35 12.05
N MET A 120 -8.61 1.46 12.03
CA MET A 120 -9.33 2.37 11.14
C MET A 120 -9.48 3.79 11.68
N LYS A 121 -9.20 4.02 12.98
CA LYS A 121 -9.50 5.30 13.66
C LYS A 121 -8.87 6.51 12.98
N ASP A 122 -7.57 6.43 12.70
CA ASP A 122 -6.82 7.53 12.09
C ASP A 122 -7.15 7.69 10.60
N ILE A 123 -7.63 6.63 9.95
CA ILE A 123 -8.01 6.65 8.53
C ILE A 123 -9.31 7.45 8.32
N VAL A 124 -10.31 7.25 9.19
CA VAL A 124 -11.61 7.92 9.07
C VAL A 124 -11.78 9.14 10.00
N GLY A 125 -10.78 9.45 10.83
CA GLY A 125 -10.79 10.58 11.76
C GLY A 125 -11.76 10.40 12.94
N ASN A 126 -11.95 9.16 13.41
CA ASN A 126 -12.89 8.87 14.50
C ASN A 126 -12.18 8.76 15.86
N MET A 127 -12.51 9.66 16.79
CA MET A 127 -11.96 9.75 18.15
C MET A 127 -12.73 8.96 19.22
N TYR A 128 -13.70 8.09 18.87
CA TYR A 128 -14.38 7.33 19.92
C TYR A 128 -13.42 6.32 20.59
N ASN A 129 -13.16 6.56 21.88
CA ASN A 129 -12.62 5.57 22.81
C ASN A 129 -13.60 4.41 22.85
N LEU A 130 -13.31 3.35 22.09
CA LEU A 130 -13.86 2.02 22.32
C LEU A 130 -13.43 1.62 23.74
N LYS A 131 -14.22 2.03 24.73
CA LYS A 131 -14.27 1.31 26.01
C LYS A 131 -14.75 -0.09 25.64
N SER A 132 -13.89 -1.07 25.87
CA SER A 132 -14.22 -2.48 25.81
C SER A 132 -15.58 -2.72 26.46
N PRO A 133 -16.53 -3.43 25.81
CA PRO A 133 -17.66 -3.97 26.53
C PRO A 133 -17.19 -5.15 27.39
N CYS A 134 -17.51 -5.07 28.68
CA CYS A 134 -17.52 -6.09 29.76
C CYS A 134 -16.48 -7.22 29.73
#